data_AF-A0A3C1KP23-F1
#
_entry.id   AF-A0A3C1KP23-F1
#
_cell.length_a   1.000
_cell.length_b   1.000
_cell.length_c   1.000
_cell.angle_alpha   90.00
_cell.angle_beta   90.00
_cell.angle_gamma   90.00
#
_symmetry.space_group_name_H-M   'P 1'
#
loop_
_entity.id
_entity.type
_entity.pdbx_description
1 polymer ?
#
loop_
_entity_poly.entity_id
_entity_poly.type
_entity_poly.pdbx_seq_one_letter_code
_entity_poly.pdbx_strand_id
1 'polypeptide(L)'
;MLADGLGNFGDLFSRTEGNGIAQRLDTLLGGFLGSTGLIESREDGLETRIEFINTDREDLNQRLETLEARYRAQFNALDGLLAQLNSTGSFVAEQLANIPLPSDRFSN
;
A
#
# COMPACT_ATOMS: atom_id res chain seq x y z
N MET A 1 34.60 -12.79 56.84
CA MET A 1 35.05 -12.23 55.55
C MET A 1 33.99 -12.31 54.45
N LEU A 2 33.32 -13.45 54.21
CA LEU A 2 32.30 -13.54 53.14
C LEU A 2 31.00 -12.76 53.43
N ALA A 3 30.50 -12.78 54.68
CA ALA A 3 29.31 -12.03 55.07
C ALA A 3 29.49 -10.50 54.99
N ASP A 4 30.72 -10.04 55.28
CA ASP A 4 31.11 -8.62 55.25
C ASP A 4 31.20 -8.09 53.80
N GLY A 5 31.70 -8.91 52.88
CA GLY A 5 31.72 -8.60 51.44
C GLY A 5 30.32 -8.53 50.81
N LEU A 6 29.40 -9.40 51.23
CA LEU A 6 28.00 -9.36 50.77
C LEU A 6 27.23 -8.16 51.35
N GLY A 7 27.51 -7.77 52.60
CA GLY A 7 26.95 -6.56 53.21
C GLY A 7 27.41 -5.29 52.49
N ASN A 8 28.72 -5.16 52.24
CA ASN A 8 29.28 -4.02 51.50
C ASN A 8 28.77 -3.94 50.05
N PHE A 9 28.54 -5.09 49.39
CA PHE A 9 27.89 -5.12 48.09
C PHE A 9 26.42 -4.67 48.15
N GLY A 10 25.67 -5.13 49.15
CA GLY A 10 24.30 -4.70 49.39
C GLY A 10 24.21 -3.19 49.62
N ASP A 11 25.12 -2.63 50.40
CA ASP A 11 25.23 -1.19 50.64
C ASP A 11 25.58 -0.41 49.37
N LEU A 12 26.50 -0.91 48.53
CA LEU A 12 26.82 -0.28 47.24
C LEU A 12 25.62 -0.29 46.27
N PHE A 13 24.87 -1.40 46.24
CA PHE A 13 23.73 -1.57 45.36
C PHE A 13 22.53 -0.71 45.81
N SER A 14 22.26 -0.68 47.12
CA SER A 14 21.07 -0.03 47.71
C SER A 14 21.29 1.38 48.22
N ARG A 15 22.53 1.90 48.23
CA ARG A 15 22.94 3.17 48.89
C ARG A 15 21.86 4.24 48.83
N THR A 16 21.19 4.44 49.96
CA THR A 16 19.97 5.26 50.12
C THR A 16 20.22 6.77 49.99
N GLU A 17 21.48 7.20 49.98
CA GLU A 17 21.90 8.60 49.79
C GLU A 17 21.94 9.04 48.31
N GLY A 18 21.01 8.55 47.48
CA GLY A 18 20.82 9.07 46.12
C GLY A 18 21.75 8.52 45.03
N ASN A 19 22.66 7.59 45.36
CA ASN A 19 23.79 7.23 44.48
C ASN A 19 24.01 5.72 44.29
N GLY A 20 23.13 4.86 44.83
CA GLY A 20 23.21 3.42 44.64
C GLY A 20 23.03 3.00 43.17
N ILE A 21 23.57 1.84 42.80
CA ILE A 21 23.44 1.29 41.43
C ILE A 21 21.97 1.07 41.06
N ALA A 22 21.13 0.63 42.01
CA ALA A 22 19.71 0.38 41.78
C ALA A 22 18.95 1.66 41.38
N GLN A 23 19.24 2.79 42.02
CA GLN A 23 18.58 4.06 41.74
C GLN A 23 18.99 4.65 40.38
N ARG A 24 20.25 4.45 39.97
CA ARG A 24 20.71 4.82 38.63
C ARG A 24 20.03 3.98 37.56
N LEU A 25 19.87 2.68 37.80
CA LEU A 25 19.13 1.79 36.90
C LEU A 25 17.65 2.21 36.81
N ASP A 26 17.01 2.50 37.93
CA ASP A 26 15.62 2.97 37.98
C ASP A 26 15.44 4.29 37.21
N THR A 27 16.35 5.25 37.40
CA THR A 27 16.33 6.53 36.65
C THR A 27 16.51 6.32 35.15
N LEU A 28 17.42 5.43 34.74
CA LEU A 28 17.62 5.10 33.34
C LEU A 28 16.38 4.43 32.75
N LEU A 29 15.85 3.39 33.40
CA LEU A 29 14.64 2.70 32.96
C LEU A 29 13.43 3.63 32.92
N GLY A 30 13.25 4.50 33.91
CA GLY A 30 12.23 5.54 33.93
C GLY A 30 12.36 6.54 32.78
N GLY A 31 13.58 6.88 32.36
CA GLY A 31 13.82 7.71 31.17
C GLY A 31 13.46 7.03 29.85
N PHE A 32 13.59 5.70 29.76
CA PHE A 32 13.21 4.94 28.55
C PHE A 32 11.71 4.63 28.49
N LEU A 33 11.11 4.30 29.64
CA LEU A 33 9.73 3.84 29.80
C LEU A 33 8.75 4.95 30.17
N GLY A 34 9.23 6.15 30.49
CA GLY A 34 8.37 7.28 30.78
C GLY A 34 7.55 7.68 29.55
N SER A 35 6.47 8.43 29.77
CA SER A 35 5.55 8.92 28.72
C SER A 35 6.18 9.86 27.70
N THR A 36 7.43 10.27 27.90
CA THR A 36 8.24 11.02 26.92
C THR A 36 9.55 10.29 26.62
N GLY A 37 9.60 9.00 26.96
CA GLY A 37 10.76 8.15 26.80
C GLY A 37 10.95 7.70 25.36
N LEU A 38 12.12 7.11 25.09
CA LEU A 38 12.47 6.65 23.74
C LEU A 38 11.50 5.57 23.22
N ILE A 39 10.95 4.72 24.11
CA ILE A 39 10.05 3.64 23.71
C ILE A 39 8.71 4.23 23.26
N GLU A 40 8.12 5.10 24.08
CA GLU A 40 6.88 5.83 23.74
C GLU A 40 7.03 6.58 22.41
N SER A 41 8.11 7.36 22.24
CA SER A 41 8.35 8.11 21.00
C SER A 41 8.47 7.20 19.77
N ARG A 42 8.98 5.97 19.94
CA ARG A 42 9.02 4.99 18.85
C ARG A 42 7.64 4.40 18.58
N GLU A 43 6.84 4.16 19.61
CA GLU A 43 5.47 3.70 19.49
C GLU A 43 4.61 4.72 18.75
N ASP A 44 4.60 5.98 19.18
CA ASP A 44 3.92 7.10 18.51
C ASP A 44 4.35 7.22 17.04
N GLY A 45 5.65 7.12 16.79
CA GLY A 45 6.22 7.20 15.44
C GLY A 45 5.81 6.02 14.56
N LEU A 46 5.60 4.83 15.13
CA LEU A 46 5.09 3.67 14.41
C LEU A 46 3.59 3.78 14.16
N GLU A 47 2.81 4.23 15.13
CA GLU A 47 1.37 4.47 14.98
C GLU A 47 1.10 5.50 13.88
N THR A 48 1.81 6.63 13.92
CA THR A 48 1.75 7.67 12.87
C THR A 48 2.06 7.08 11.48
N ARG A 49 3.08 6.22 11.37
CA ARG A 49 3.41 5.56 10.09
C ARG A 49 2.31 4.60 9.63
N ILE A 50 1.68 3.88 10.56
CA ILE A 50 0.55 2.99 10.26
C ILE A 50 -0.62 3.81 9.71
N GLU A 51 -0.95 4.94 10.34
CA GLU A 51 -2.00 5.86 9.87
C GLU A 51 -1.71 6.36 8.45
N PHE A 52 -0.50 6.84 8.18
CA PHE A 52 -0.11 7.27 6.83
C PHE A 52 -0.24 6.14 5.80
N ILE A 53 0.21 4.93 6.13
CA ILE A 53 0.08 3.76 5.24
C ILE A 53 -1.39 3.41 4.98
N ASN A 54 -2.27 3.58 5.97
CA ASN A 54 -3.70 3.35 5.79
C ASN A 54 -4.31 4.37 4.84
N THR A 55 -3.99 5.66 5.00
CA THR A 55 -4.41 6.71 4.05
C THR A 55 -3.90 6.44 2.63
N ASP A 56 -2.63 6.07 2.47
CA ASP A 56 -2.06 5.74 1.15
C ASP A 56 -2.79 4.55 0.48
N ARG A 57 -3.21 3.56 1.27
CA ARG A 57 -3.99 2.42 0.78
C ARG A 57 -5.40 2.82 0.34
N GLU A 58 -6.06 3.69 1.09
CA GLU A 58 -7.38 4.20 0.72
C GLU A 58 -7.33 4.99 -0.59
N ASP A 59 -6.35 5.88 -0.74
CA ASP A 59 -6.11 6.64 -1.97
C ASP A 59 -5.82 5.71 -3.16
N LEU A 60 -5.01 4.68 -2.95
CA LEU A 60 -4.72 3.68 -3.99
C LEU A 60 -5.98 2.91 -4.40
N ASN A 61 -6.81 2.49 -3.44
CA ASN A 61 -8.04 1.77 -3.73
C ASN A 61 -9.00 2.63 -4.57
N GLN A 62 -9.17 3.91 -4.24
CA GLN A 62 -9.99 4.83 -5.04
C GLN A 62 -9.47 4.98 -6.48
N ARG A 63 -8.14 5.06 -6.65
CA ARG A 63 -7.51 5.11 -7.98
C ARG A 63 -7.74 3.82 -8.76
N LEU A 64 -7.65 2.66 -8.11
CA LEU A 64 -7.90 1.35 -8.71
C LEU A 64 -9.36 1.21 -9.14
N GLU A 65 -10.32 1.62 -8.33
CA GLU A 65 -11.75 1.62 -8.69
C GLU A 65 -12.02 2.48 -9.93
N THR A 66 -11.45 3.69 -9.95
CA THR A 66 -11.56 4.59 -11.11
C THR A 66 -10.93 3.98 -12.37
N LEU A 67 -9.77 3.33 -12.21
CA LEU A 67 -9.06 2.67 -13.30
C LEU A 67 -9.86 1.48 -13.85
N GLU A 68 -10.44 0.67 -12.97
CA GLU A 68 -11.30 -0.45 -13.33
C GLU A 68 -12.52 0.02 -14.10
N ALA A 69 -13.24 1.03 -13.60
CA ALA A 69 -14.41 1.59 -14.27
C ALA A 69 -14.05 2.10 -15.67
N ARG A 70 -12.91 2.79 -15.81
CA ARG A 70 -12.40 3.27 -17.09
C ARG A 70 -12.09 2.13 -18.05
N TYR A 71 -11.43 1.06 -17.59
CA TYR A 71 -11.13 -0.09 -18.45
C TYR A 71 -12.36 -0.89 -18.85
N ARG A 72 -13.35 -1.05 -17.96
CA ARG A 72 -14.64 -1.64 -18.31
C ARG A 72 -15.36 -0.83 -19.39
N ALA A 73 -15.38 0.50 -19.28
CA ALA A 73 -15.96 1.37 -20.29
C ALA A 73 -15.24 1.26 -21.64
N GLN A 74 -13.89 1.24 -21.63
CA GLN A 74 -13.09 1.03 -22.84
C GLN A 74 -13.36 -0.33 -23.49
N PHE A 75 -13.46 -1.40 -22.70
CA PHE A 75 -13.76 -2.74 -23.19
C PHE A 75 -15.13 -2.80 -23.88
N ASN A 76 -16.17 -2.26 -23.24
CA ASN A 76 -17.51 -2.20 -23.83
C ASN A 76 -17.53 -1.37 -25.13
N ALA A 77 -16.78 -0.27 -25.17
CA ALA A 77 -16.65 0.55 -26.39
C ALA A 77 -15.91 -0.20 -27.51
N LEU A 78 -14.87 -0.97 -27.16
CA LEU A 78 -14.15 -1.83 -28.11
C LEU A 78 -15.06 -2.92 -28.67
N ASP A 79 -15.90 -3.55 -27.85
CA ASP A 79 -16.88 -4.55 -28.32
C ASP A 79 -17.89 -3.94 -29.30
N GLY A 80 -18.41 -2.75 -28.98
CA GLY A 80 -19.29 -2.01 -29.89
C GLY A 80 -18.62 -1.63 -31.20
N LEU A 81 -17.36 -1.17 -31.14
CA LEU A 81 -16.57 -0.86 -32.33
C LEU A 81 -16.32 -2.11 -33.18
N LEU A 82 -15.98 -3.24 -32.57
CA LEU A 82 -15.78 -4.51 -33.27
C LEU A 82 -17.06 -4.97 -33.96
N ALA A 83 -18.22 -4.87 -33.30
CA ALA A 83 -19.52 -5.17 -33.91
C ALA A 83 -19.79 -4.26 -35.12
N GLN A 84 -19.52 -2.96 -35.00
CA GLN A 84 -19.67 -2.01 -36.09
C GLN A 84 -18.73 -2.31 -37.26
N LEU A 85 -17.46 -2.60 -36.98
CA LEU A 85 -16.47 -2.96 -38.00
C LEU A 85 -16.84 -4.24 -38.74
N ASN A 86 -17.35 -5.25 -38.03
CA ASN A 86 -17.85 -6.48 -38.65
C ASN A 86 -19.04 -6.21 -39.59
N SER A 87 -20.02 -5.41 -39.13
CA SER A 87 -21.16 -5.02 -39.97
C SER A 87 -20.71 -4.25 -41.22
N THR A 88 -19.78 -3.31 -41.08
CA THR A 88 -19.21 -2.56 -42.21
C THR A 88 -18.44 -3.49 -43.16
N GLY A 89 -17.66 -4.43 -42.63
CA GLY A 89 -16.95 -5.43 -43.43
C GLY A 89 -17.89 -6.29 -44.27
N SER A 90 -18.98 -6.79 -43.67
CA SER A 90 -20.02 -7.55 -44.38
C SER A 90 -20.68 -6.72 -45.48
N PHE A 91 -21.04 -5.46 -45.19
CA PHE A 91 -21.64 -4.56 -46.17
C PHE A 91 -20.71 -4.28 -47.35
N VAL A 92 -19.43 -4.01 -47.11
CA VAL A 92 -18.43 -3.79 -48.17
C VAL A 92 -18.23 -5.06 -49.00
N ALA A 93 -18.21 -6.24 -48.37
CA ALA A 93 -18.10 -7.51 -49.08
C ALA A 93 -19.31 -7.77 -50.00
N GLU A 94 -20.53 -7.48 -49.54
CA GLU A 94 -21.75 -7.56 -50.35
C GLU A 94 -21.73 -6.59 -51.53
N GLN A 95 -21.28 -5.34 -51.32
CA GLN A 95 -21.13 -4.39 -52.41
C GLN A 95 -20.10 -4.85 -53.45
N LEU A 96 -18.97 -5.40 -53.01
CA LEU A 96 -17.92 -5.93 -53.90
C LEU A 96 -18.43 -7.12 -54.71
N ALA A 97 -19.19 -8.03 -54.09
CA ALA A 97 -19.80 -9.17 -54.76
C ALA A 97 -20.86 -8.76 -55.80
N ASN A 98 -21.54 -7.63 -55.56
CA ASN A 98 -22.54 -7.06 -56.46
C ASN A 98 -21.96 -6.05 -57.47
N ILE A 99 -20.63 -5.88 -57.54
CA ILE A 99 -20.04 -5.11 -58.65
C ILE A 99 -20.33 -5.89 -59.94
N PRO A 100 -21.11 -5.33 -60.89
CA PRO A 100 -21.36 -6.01 -62.14
C PRO A 100 -20.04 -6.20 -62.87
N LEU A 101 -19.64 -7.44 -63.11
CA LEU A 101 -18.51 -7.72 -64.00
C LEU A 101 -18.88 -7.18 -65.39
N PRO A 102 -18.00 -6.40 -66.07
CA PRO A 102 -18.29 -5.83 -67.39
C PRO A 102 -18.55 -6.83 -68.53
N SER A 103 -18.74 -8.12 -68.27
CA SER A 103 -18.85 -9.18 -69.27
C SER A 103 -20.20 -9.27 -70.00
N ASP A 104 -21.26 -8.62 -69.53
CA ASP A 104 -22.59 -8.76 -70.13
C ASP A 104 -22.89 -7.77 -71.28
N ARG A 105 -21.85 -7.11 -71.83
CA ARG A 105 -22.00 -6.14 -72.93
C ARG A 105 -21.65 -6.67 -74.32
N PHE A 106 -21.32 -7.96 -74.46
CA PHE A 106 -20.89 -8.56 -75.74
C PHE A 106 -21.63 -9.84 -76.14
N SER A 107 -22.85 -10.08 -75.62
CA SER A 107 -23.67 -11.20 -76.07
C SER A 107 -24.83 -10.71 -76.93
N ASN A 108 -24.54 -10.35 -78.18
CA ASN A 108 -25.52 -10.31 -79.28
C ASN A 108 -24.80 -10.46 -80.63
#